data_AF-A0A6A5SP55-F1
#
_entry.id   AF-A0A6A5SP55-F1
#
_cell.length_a   1.000
_cell.length_b   1.000
_cell.length_c   1.000
_cell.angle_alpha   90.00
_cell.angle_beta   90.00
_cell.angle_gamma   90.00
#
_symmetry.space_group_name_H-M   'P 1'
#
loop_
_entity.id
_entity.type
_entity.pdbx_description
1 polymer ?
#
loop_
_entity_poly.entity_id
_entity_poly.type
_entity_poly.pdbx_seq_one_letter_code
_entity_poly.pdbx_strand_id
1 'polypeptide(L)'
;MPDSRLTYRRRAPYNTKSQKVRVIKTPGGELRYLHIKKKGTAPKCGDCGTKLAGIPALRPREYAQISRPKKTVQRAYGGSRCANCVQDRIVRAFLIEEQKVVKKVLKESQQKKR
;
A
#
# COMPACT_ATOMS: atom_id res chain seq x y z
N MET A 1 -0.70 2.83 -48.72
CA MET A 1 -0.74 3.11 -47.26
C MET A 1 0.40 2.35 -46.60
N PRO A 2 1.20 2.98 -45.73
CA PRO A 2 2.26 2.26 -45.01
C PRO A 2 1.63 1.15 -44.13
N ASP A 3 2.25 -0.02 -44.12
CA ASP A 3 1.79 -1.16 -43.32
C ASP A 3 1.86 -0.81 -41.82
N SER A 4 0.74 -0.92 -41.12
CA SER A 4 0.63 -0.65 -39.68
C SER A 4 0.65 -1.93 -38.83
N ARG A 5 0.90 -3.10 -39.44
CA ARG A 5 0.97 -4.39 -38.74
C ARG A 5 2.23 -4.47 -37.87
N LEU A 6 2.09 -5.14 -36.73
CA LEU A 6 3.14 -5.26 -35.72
C LEU A 6 3.24 -6.68 -35.20
N THR A 7 4.47 -7.14 -34.96
CA THR A 7 4.76 -8.46 -34.40
C THR A 7 5.27 -8.36 -32.98
N TYR A 8 4.90 -9.33 -32.13
CA TYR A 8 5.42 -9.38 -30.76
C TYR A 8 6.94 -9.57 -30.77
N ARG A 9 7.63 -8.82 -29.91
CA ARG A 9 9.11 -8.87 -29.80
C ARG A 9 9.61 -9.99 -28.88
N ARG A 10 8.73 -10.56 -28.06
CA ARG A 10 9.02 -11.68 -27.17
C ARG A 10 8.47 -12.96 -27.78
N ARG A 11 9.09 -14.10 -27.42
CA ARG A 11 8.68 -15.43 -27.87
C ARG A 11 7.25 -15.81 -27.46
N ALA A 12 6.68 -15.20 -26.41
CA ALA A 12 5.33 -15.48 -25.95
C ALA A 12 4.28 -14.87 -26.90
N PRO A 13 3.46 -15.67 -27.59
CA PRO A 13 2.51 -15.18 -28.60
C PRO A 13 1.16 -14.78 -28.00
N TYR A 14 0.84 -15.26 -26.79
CA TYR A 14 -0.49 -15.12 -26.20
C TYR A 14 -0.72 -13.79 -25.48
N ASN A 15 -1.94 -13.26 -25.59
CA ASN A 15 -2.38 -12.06 -24.90
C ASN A 15 -2.63 -12.32 -23.40
N THR A 16 -1.56 -12.34 -22.61
CA THR A 16 -1.61 -12.54 -21.15
C THR A 16 -1.34 -11.25 -20.38
N LYS A 17 -1.65 -11.23 -19.08
CA LYS A 17 -1.37 -10.07 -18.19
C LYS A 17 0.12 -9.66 -18.19
N SER A 18 1.04 -10.58 -18.47
CA SER A 18 2.50 -10.34 -18.58
C SER A 18 2.95 -9.86 -19.96
N GLN A 19 2.11 -10.02 -20.98
CA GLN A 19 2.42 -9.74 -22.39
C GLN A 19 1.65 -8.52 -22.93
N LYS A 20 1.11 -7.68 -22.04
CA LYS A 20 0.49 -6.41 -22.46
C LYS A 20 1.51 -5.49 -23.15
N VAL A 21 1.10 -4.90 -24.27
CA VAL A 21 1.92 -4.03 -25.12
C VAL A 21 1.27 -2.67 -25.32
N ARG A 22 2.09 -1.64 -25.55
CA ARG A 22 1.67 -0.32 -26.05
C ARG A 22 2.32 -0.10 -27.42
N VAL A 23 1.54 0.37 -28.40
CA VAL A 23 2.08 0.83 -29.68
C VAL A 23 2.70 2.22 -29.47
N ILE A 24 3.94 2.39 -29.90
CA ILE A 24 4.65 3.67 -29.86
C ILE A 24 5.21 3.98 -31.24
N LYS A 25 5.33 5.27 -31.59
CA LYS A 25 6.10 5.72 -32.75
C LYS A 25 7.55 5.93 -32.31
N THR A 26 8.49 5.29 -32.98
CA THR A 26 9.92 5.47 -32.71
C THR A 26 10.41 6.77 -33.35
N PRO A 27 11.58 7.30 -32.92
CA PRO A 27 12.19 8.45 -33.58
C PRO A 27 12.41 8.26 -35.08
N GLY A 28 12.63 7.03 -35.55
CA GLY A 28 12.75 6.69 -36.98
C GLY A 28 11.41 6.66 -37.74
N GLY A 29 10.30 7.05 -37.12
CA GLY A 29 8.99 7.13 -37.76
C GLY A 29 8.21 5.82 -37.82
N GLU A 30 8.78 4.71 -37.33
CA GLU A 30 8.17 3.38 -37.37
C GLU A 30 7.28 3.13 -36.14
N LEU A 31 6.22 2.32 -36.32
CA LEU A 31 5.43 1.81 -35.19
C LEU A 31 6.11 0.60 -34.56
N ARG A 32 6.10 0.52 -33.22
CA ARG A 32 6.69 -0.61 -32.50
C ARG A 32 5.92 -0.94 -31.22
N TYR A 33 5.90 -2.22 -30.84
CA TYR A 33 5.42 -2.64 -29.53
C TYR A 33 6.45 -2.38 -28.43
N LEU A 34 5.98 -1.72 -27.36
CA LEU A 34 6.67 -1.59 -26.07
C LEU A 34 5.95 -2.45 -25.03
N HIS A 35 6.67 -3.38 -24.40
CA HIS A 35 6.10 -4.22 -23.34
C HIS A 35 5.89 -3.44 -22.04
N ILE A 36 4.67 -3.50 -21.51
CA ILE A 36 4.29 -2.82 -20.29
C ILE A 36 4.57 -3.74 -19.09
N LYS A 37 5.18 -3.20 -18.03
CA LYS A 37 5.36 -3.92 -16.76
C LYS A 37 4.01 -4.05 -16.04
N LYS A 38 3.83 -5.11 -15.23
CA LYS A 38 2.62 -5.22 -14.39
C LYS A 38 2.59 -4.06 -13.39
N LYS A 39 1.41 -3.45 -13.19
CA LYS A 39 1.22 -2.37 -12.22
C LYS A 39 1.44 -2.90 -10.79
N GLY A 40 2.08 -2.10 -9.95
CA GLY A 40 2.19 -2.38 -8.51
C GLY A 40 0.85 -2.16 -7.81
N THR A 41 0.62 -2.89 -6.72
CA THR A 41 -0.53 -2.69 -5.84
C THR A 41 -0.19 -1.67 -4.76
N ALA A 42 -1.15 -0.80 -4.42
CA ALA A 42 -0.97 0.14 -3.32
C ALA A 42 -0.90 -0.59 -1.96
N PRO A 43 -0.03 -0.16 -1.02
CA PRO A 43 -0.05 -0.63 0.35
C PRO A 43 -1.39 -0.33 1.01
N LYS A 44 -1.88 -1.30 1.79
CA LYS A 44 -3.17 -1.22 2.47
C LYS A 44 -2.98 -1.18 3.98
N CYS A 45 -3.92 -0.55 4.67
CA CYS A 45 -4.01 -0.57 6.11
C CYS A 45 -4.29 -2.01 6.60
N GLY A 46 -3.56 -2.45 7.63
CA GLY A 46 -3.75 -3.79 8.20
C GLY A 46 -5.07 -4.01 8.96
N ASP A 47 -5.80 -2.96 9.36
CA ASP A 47 -7.09 -3.10 10.05
C ASP A 47 -8.26 -3.00 9.05
N CYS A 48 -8.37 -1.89 8.35
CA CYS A 48 -9.53 -1.59 7.50
C CYS A 48 -9.31 -1.88 6.01
N GLY A 49 -8.11 -2.29 5.58
CA GLY A 49 -7.83 -2.61 4.17
C GLY A 49 -7.80 -1.41 3.21
N THR A 50 -8.02 -0.18 3.71
CA THR A 50 -7.97 1.05 2.91
C THR A 50 -6.56 1.32 2.38
N LYS A 51 -6.44 1.98 1.23
CA LYS A 51 -5.13 2.33 0.66
C LYS A 51 -4.44 3.38 1.52
N LEU A 52 -3.16 3.18 1.82
CA LEU A 52 -2.40 4.15 2.60
C LEU A 52 -2.02 5.36 1.75
N ALA A 53 -2.44 6.55 2.21
CA ALA A 53 -2.07 7.81 1.57
C ALA A 53 -0.59 8.13 1.78
N GLY A 54 0.01 8.81 0.80
CA GLY A 54 1.41 9.24 0.84
C GLY A 54 2.45 8.16 0.51
N ILE A 55 2.02 6.93 0.21
CA ILE A 55 2.93 5.83 -0.14
C ILE A 55 2.69 5.42 -1.61
N PRO A 56 3.70 5.50 -2.48
CA PRO A 56 3.53 5.23 -3.91
C PRO A 56 3.26 3.75 -4.14
N ALA A 57 2.41 3.40 -5.11
CA ALA A 57 2.12 2.00 -5.47
C ALA A 57 3.17 1.45 -6.45
N LEU A 58 4.19 0.78 -5.92
CA LEU A 58 5.33 0.27 -6.69
C LEU A 58 5.44 -1.25 -6.66
N ARG A 59 6.28 -1.83 -7.53
CA ARG A 59 6.61 -3.26 -7.48
C ARG A 59 7.67 -3.53 -6.40
N PRO A 60 7.79 -4.76 -5.85
CA PRO A 60 8.76 -5.06 -4.80
C PRO A 60 10.21 -4.66 -5.13
N ARG A 61 10.66 -4.87 -6.37
CA ARG A 61 12.00 -4.46 -6.82
C ARG A 61 12.19 -2.94 -6.84
N GLU A 62 11.17 -2.18 -7.20
CA GLU A 62 11.20 -0.71 -7.19
C GLU A 62 11.17 -0.19 -5.75
N TYR A 63 10.38 -0.83 -4.88
CA TYR A 63 10.40 -0.54 -3.44
C TYR A 63 11.76 -0.77 -2.79
N ALA A 64 12.55 -1.75 -3.24
CA ALA A 64 13.90 -1.94 -2.72
C ALA A 64 14.82 -0.73 -3.00
N GLN A 65 14.57 -0.01 -4.10
CA GLN A 65 15.43 1.08 -4.57
C GLN A 65 15.07 2.47 -4.04
N ILE A 66 13.81 2.71 -3.64
CA ILE A 66 13.42 4.03 -3.14
C ILE A 66 13.92 4.29 -1.71
N SER A 67 14.04 5.55 -1.33
CA SER A 67 14.44 5.96 0.02
C SER A 67 13.33 5.69 1.06
N ARG A 68 13.71 5.56 2.33
CA ARG A 68 12.79 5.32 3.46
C ARG A 68 11.65 6.35 3.60
N PRO A 69 11.86 7.68 3.51
CA PRO A 69 10.76 8.64 3.69
C PRO A 69 9.67 8.50 2.62
N LYS A 70 9.99 7.95 1.44
CA LYS A 70 9.00 7.66 0.40
C LYS A 70 8.20 6.37 0.68
N LYS A 71 8.66 5.51 1.59
CA LYS A 71 8.00 4.24 1.99
C LYS A 71 7.13 4.38 3.22
N THR A 72 7.34 5.41 4.03
CA THR A 72 6.75 5.55 5.37
C THR A 72 6.10 6.91 5.55
N VAL A 73 5.22 7.03 6.55
CA VAL A 73 4.67 8.31 6.99
C VAL A 73 5.19 8.64 8.38
N GLN A 74 5.47 9.91 8.67
CA GLN A 74 6.00 10.36 9.96
C GLN A 74 4.90 10.44 11.03
N ARG A 75 4.47 9.28 11.52
CA ARG A 75 3.58 9.12 12.69
C ARG A 75 3.72 7.71 13.26
N ALA A 76 3.13 7.46 14.44
CA ALA A 76 2.99 6.11 14.98
C ALA A 76 2.28 5.18 13.98
N TYR A 77 2.81 3.96 13.80
CA TYR A 77 2.34 2.98 12.82
C TYR A 77 2.29 3.47 11.36
N GLY A 78 3.08 4.50 11.02
CA GLY A 78 3.19 5.02 9.65
C GLY A 78 3.60 3.94 8.65
N GLY A 79 2.87 3.83 7.54
CA GLY A 79 3.10 2.79 6.53
C GLY A 79 2.51 1.43 6.82
N SER A 80 1.91 1.21 8.00
CA SER A 80 1.16 0.00 8.33
C SER A 80 -0.33 0.30 8.55
N ARG A 81 -0.64 1.41 9.21
CA ARG A 81 -2.01 1.78 9.61
C ARG A 81 -2.40 3.15 9.07
N CYS A 82 -3.69 3.33 8.73
CA CYS A 82 -4.24 4.64 8.38
C CYS A 82 -4.44 5.50 9.64
N ALA A 83 -4.61 6.82 9.46
CA ALA A 83 -4.73 7.76 10.59
C ALA A 83 -5.89 7.39 11.53
N ASN A 84 -7.06 7.07 10.97
CA ASN A 84 -8.25 6.73 11.76
C ASN A 84 -8.03 5.48 12.62
N CYS A 85 -7.44 4.41 12.05
CA CYS A 85 -7.15 3.20 12.82
C CYS A 85 -6.10 3.44 13.92
N VAL A 86 -5.16 4.36 13.71
CA VAL A 86 -4.19 4.75 14.75
C VAL A 86 -4.89 5.52 15.87
N GLN A 87 -5.75 6.49 15.53
CA GLN A 87 -6.55 7.23 16.51
C GLN A 87 -7.42 6.29 17.35
N ASP A 88 -8.15 5.37 16.71
CA ASP A 88 -8.96 4.36 17.38
C ASP A 88 -8.15 3.51 18.36
N ARG A 89 -6.94 3.09 17.96
CA ARG A 89 -6.05 2.30 18.83
C ARG A 89 -5.63 3.09 20.05
N ILE A 90 -5.27 4.36 19.87
CA ILE A 90 -4.84 5.24 20.97
C ILE A 90 -6.00 5.45 21.95
N VAL A 91 -7.17 5.84 21.45
CA VAL A 91 -8.36 6.10 22.28
C VAL A 91 -8.82 4.84 23.00
N ARG A 92 -8.92 3.69 22.30
CA ARG A 92 -9.31 2.42 22.92
C ARG A 92 -8.32 1.98 23.99
N ALA A 93 -7.02 2.07 23.72
CA ALA A 93 -5.99 1.70 24.70
C ALA A 93 -6.10 2.57 25.96
N PHE A 94 -6.25 3.88 25.80
CA PHE A 94 -6.43 4.81 26.90
C PHE A 94 -7.67 4.48 27.74
N LEU A 95 -8.86 4.38 27.11
CA LEU A 95 -10.11 4.12 27.84
C LEU A 95 -10.11 2.77 28.57
N ILE A 96 -9.50 1.74 27.97
CA ILE A 96 -9.39 0.43 28.61
C ILE A 96 -8.48 0.50 29.85
N GLU A 97 -7.36 1.21 29.77
CA GLU A 97 -6.47 1.39 30.92
C GLU A 97 -7.14 2.20 32.03
N GLU A 98 -7.80 3.30 31.71
CA GLU A 98 -8.55 4.11 32.68
C GLU A 98 -9.63 3.27 33.39
N GLN A 99 -10.41 2.48 32.63
CA GLN A 99 -11.40 1.57 33.21
C GLN A 99 -10.77 0.51 34.12
N LYS A 100 -9.57 0.00 33.80
CA LYS A 100 -8.85 -0.95 34.66
C LYS A 100 -8.42 -0.29 35.97
N VAL A 101 -7.92 0.94 35.93
CA VAL A 101 -7.54 1.69 37.14
C VAL A 101 -8.75 1.93 38.03
N VAL A 102 -9.85 2.44 37.47
CA VAL A 102 -11.10 2.67 38.21
C VAL A 102 -11.62 1.39 38.87
N LYS A 103 -11.61 0.27 38.14
CA LYS A 103 -12.02 -1.03 38.70
C LYS A 103 -11.15 -1.49 39.86
N LYS A 104 -9.82 -1.25 39.81
CA LYS A 104 -8.91 -1.57 40.92
C LYS A 104 -9.21 -0.74 42.16
N VAL A 105 -9.32 0.58 42.00
CA VAL A 105 -9.61 1.51 43.12
C VAL A 105 -10.96 1.20 43.77
N LEU A 106 -12.01 0.93 42.96
CA LEU A 106 -13.31 0.54 43.50
C LEU A 106 -13.23 -0.75 44.32
N LYS A 107 -12.50 -1.76 43.84
CA LYS A 107 -12.31 -3.03 44.55
C LYS A 107 -11.57 -2.85 45.88
N GLU A 108 -10.50 -2.05 45.89
CA GLU A 108 -9.75 -1.72 47.12
C GLU A 108 -10.60 -0.93 48.12
N SER A 109 -11.43 0.01 47.65
CA SER A 109 -12.32 0.79 48.50
C SER A 109 -13.42 -0.06 49.16
N GLN A 110 -13.96 -1.05 48.43
CA GLN A 110 -14.93 -2.01 48.97
C GLN A 110 -14.30 -2.94 49.99
N GLN A 111 -13.05 -3.34 49.78
CA GLN A 111 -12.29 -4.16 50.75
C GLN A 111 -11.99 -3.39 52.03
N LYS A 112 -11.69 -2.09 51.97
CA LYS A 112 -11.47 -1.25 53.17
C LYS A 112 -12.74 -0.95 53.97
N LYS A 113 -13.92 -1.03 53.35
CA LYS A 113 -15.22 -0.80 54.00
C LYS A 113 -15.79 -2.06 54.68
N ARG A 114 -15.31 -3.24 54.33
CA ARG A 114 -15.56 -4.49 55.07
C ARG A 114 -14.57 -4.60 56.22
#